data_AF-A0A3S8WY82-F1
#
_entry.id   AF-A0A3S8WY82-F1
#
_cell.length_a   1.000
_cell.length_b   1.000
_cell.length_c   1.000
_cell.angle_alpha   90.00
_cell.angle_beta   90.00
_cell.angle_gamma   90.00
#
_symmetry.space_group_name_H-M   'P 1'
#
loop_
_entity.id
_entity.type
_entity.pdbx_description
1 polymer ?
#
loop_
_entity_poly.entity_id
_entity_poly.type
_entity_poly.pdbx_seq_one_letter_code
_entity_poly.pdbx_strand_id
1 'polypeptide(L)'
;MARRETVRDIEALCRLDLGSRELRRRIAERLTRLLPADSYCFGAVDPTTLLITDDVSAGLTAPAAAAAMHNEYLVDDVLKFAVLARSRVPAGTLAAATGGDPESSHRYRAVLPMIDARHELRASFVVDRRCWGAIALFGGGGRPGFTPADVDVLRRLSAPVAAALRRAVHRAPGNAAPGPAETGVLLLDQDLRLLSQNPAAKLWRDELVPPGAELPIAVLDVAARGGTPRCRPTGGSGAGRAGGSRSTPRR
;
A
#
# COMPACT_ATOMS: atom_id res chain seq x y z
N MET A 1 -19.80 -17.88 17.75
CA MET A 1 -20.89 -16.90 17.64
C MET A 1 -20.33 -15.51 17.35
N ALA A 2 -19.50 -14.93 18.24
CA ALA A 2 -18.92 -13.59 18.11
C ALA A 2 -18.26 -13.26 16.74
N ARG A 3 -17.40 -14.12 16.18
CA ARG A 3 -16.79 -13.89 14.85
C ARG A 3 -17.81 -13.69 13.72
N ARG A 4 -18.89 -14.47 13.71
CA ARG A 4 -19.91 -14.37 12.65
C ARG A 4 -20.70 -13.07 12.79
N GLU A 5 -20.97 -12.66 14.02
CA GLU A 5 -21.66 -11.41 14.33
C GLU A 5 -20.82 -10.20 13.93
N THR A 6 -19.55 -10.12 14.33
CA THR A 6 -18.68 -9.00 13.93
C THR A 6 -18.48 -8.90 12.42
N VAL A 7 -18.39 -10.04 11.71
CA VAL A 7 -18.34 -10.02 10.24
C VAL A 7 -19.63 -9.43 9.65
N ARG A 8 -20.80 -9.83 10.16
CA ARG A 8 -22.09 -9.25 9.74
C ARG A 8 -22.19 -7.76 10.06
N ASP A 9 -21.67 -7.32 11.20
CA ASP A 9 -21.64 -5.91 11.57
C ASP A 9 -20.76 -5.09 10.62
N ILE A 10 -19.59 -5.63 10.25
CA ILE A 10 -18.71 -4.99 9.27
C ILE A 10 -19.39 -4.96 7.89
N GLU A 11 -20.04 -6.04 7.47
CA GLU A 11 -20.83 -6.05 6.24
C GLU A 11 -21.97 -5.02 6.29
N ALA A 12 -22.60 -4.80 7.44
CA ALA A 12 -23.60 -3.77 7.64
C ALA A 12 -23.01 -2.36 7.53
N LEU A 13 -21.85 -2.11 8.15
CA LEU A 13 -21.10 -0.85 7.96
C LEU A 13 -20.77 -0.60 6.49
N CYS A 14 -20.40 -1.66 5.76
CA CYS A 14 -20.11 -1.58 4.32
C CYS A 14 -21.35 -1.22 3.49
N ARG A 15 -22.58 -1.29 4.03
CA ARG A 15 -23.80 -0.84 3.32
C ARG A 15 -24.18 0.61 3.62
N LEU A 16 -23.57 1.23 4.64
CA LEU A 16 -23.82 2.62 4.98
C LEU A 16 -23.12 3.58 4.01
N ASP A 17 -23.69 4.78 3.85
CA ASP A 17 -23.09 5.85 3.06
C ASP A 17 -22.08 6.67 3.89
N LEU A 18 -20.94 6.05 4.21
CA LEU A 18 -19.86 6.65 5.00
C LEU A 18 -18.72 7.15 4.11
N GLY A 19 -18.07 8.25 4.52
CA GLY A 19 -16.82 8.68 3.91
C GLY A 19 -15.69 7.68 4.16
N SER A 20 -14.70 7.62 3.26
CA SER A 20 -13.64 6.58 3.25
C SER A 20 -12.91 6.47 4.60
N ARG A 21 -12.50 7.60 5.17
CA ARG A 21 -11.77 7.66 6.46
C ARG A 21 -12.61 7.11 7.62
N GLU A 22 -13.87 7.54 7.72
CA GLU A 22 -14.78 7.08 8.77
C GLU A 22 -15.13 5.58 8.63
N LEU A 23 -15.34 5.11 7.39
CA LEU A 23 -15.57 3.70 7.10
C LEU A 23 -14.37 2.85 7.56
N ARG A 24 -13.14 3.21 7.16
CA ARG A 24 -11.92 2.49 7.54
C ARG A 24 -11.72 2.44 9.06
N ARG A 25 -11.89 3.59 9.73
CA ARG A 25 -11.80 3.68 11.20
C ARG A 25 -12.79 2.72 11.86
N ARG A 26 -14.07 2.78 11.48
CA ARG A 26 -15.09 1.91 12.08
C ARG A 26 -14.80 0.44 11.84
N ILE A 27 -14.38 0.05 10.64
CA ILE A 27 -14.03 -1.34 10.32
C ILE A 27 -12.84 -1.80 11.17
N ALA A 28 -11.76 -1.03 11.21
CA ALA A 28 -10.55 -1.37 11.98
C ALA A 28 -10.88 -1.59 13.46
N GLU A 29 -11.69 -0.72 14.07
CA GLU A 29 -12.14 -0.87 15.46
C GLU A 29 -12.92 -2.16 15.73
N ARG A 30 -13.73 -2.64 14.77
CA ARG A 30 -14.42 -3.93 14.93
C ARG A 30 -13.43 -5.09 14.81
N LEU A 31 -12.47 -4.97 13.89
CA LEU A 31 -11.43 -5.98 13.71
C LEU A 31 -10.52 -6.10 14.92
N THR A 32 -10.07 -4.99 15.52
CA THR A 32 -9.20 -5.01 16.72
C THR A 32 -9.91 -5.50 17.98
N ARG A 33 -11.25 -5.39 18.07
CA ARG A 33 -12.02 -6.05 19.14
C ARG A 33 -12.17 -7.56 18.94
N LEU A 34 -12.10 -8.03 17.70
CA LEU A 34 -12.29 -9.44 17.36
C LEU A 34 -10.99 -10.25 17.34
N LEU A 35 -9.91 -9.61 16.87
CA LEU A 35 -8.62 -10.21 16.59
C LEU A 35 -7.60 -9.76 17.64
N PRO A 36 -6.54 -10.54 17.93
CA PRO A 36 -5.54 -10.20 18.94
C PRO A 36 -4.58 -9.10 18.46
N ALA A 37 -5.10 -7.94 18.09
CA ALA A 37 -4.36 -6.79 17.60
C ALA A 37 -4.41 -5.61 18.58
N ASP A 38 -3.26 -5.01 18.84
CA ASP A 38 -3.08 -3.81 19.67
C ASP A 38 -3.05 -2.53 18.83
N SER A 39 -2.57 -2.63 17.60
CA SER A 39 -2.44 -1.51 16.69
C SER A 39 -2.78 -1.91 15.26
N TYR A 40 -3.05 -0.91 14.42
CA TYR A 40 -3.38 -1.12 13.02
C TYR A 40 -2.99 0.06 12.15
N CYS A 41 -2.78 -0.23 10.87
CA CYS A 41 -2.71 0.75 9.80
C CYS A 41 -3.71 0.33 8.71
N PHE A 42 -4.61 1.23 8.30
CA PHE A 42 -5.59 0.99 7.24
C PHE A 42 -5.52 2.07 6.16
N GLY A 43 -4.87 1.74 5.05
CA GLY A 43 -4.74 2.57 3.87
C GLY A 43 -5.95 2.51 2.92
N ALA A 44 -6.33 3.65 2.35
CA ALA A 44 -7.00 3.73 1.07
C ALA A 44 -5.96 3.55 -0.04
N VAL A 45 -6.30 2.82 -1.10
CA VAL A 45 -5.36 2.44 -2.16
C VAL A 45 -5.87 2.95 -3.51
N ASP A 46 -4.99 3.59 -4.28
CA ASP A 46 -5.27 3.89 -5.69
C ASP A 46 -5.31 2.59 -6.50
N PRO A 47 -6.44 2.28 -7.17
CA PRO A 47 -6.62 0.98 -7.82
C PRO A 47 -5.74 0.76 -9.05
N THR A 48 -5.06 1.81 -9.55
CA THR A 48 -4.23 1.74 -10.77
C THR A 48 -2.76 1.50 -10.40
N THR A 49 -2.23 2.30 -9.47
CA THR A 49 -0.82 2.31 -9.06
C THR A 49 -0.56 1.40 -7.86
N LEU A 50 -1.61 1.04 -7.11
CA LEU A 50 -1.56 0.33 -5.83
C LEU A 50 -0.85 1.10 -4.71
N LEU A 51 -0.73 2.43 -4.86
CA LEU A 51 -0.21 3.32 -3.83
C LEU A 51 -1.27 3.57 -2.76
N ILE A 52 -0.82 3.57 -1.51
CA ILE A 52 -1.61 4.09 -0.39
C ILE A 52 -1.69 5.61 -0.53
N THR A 53 -2.92 6.12 -0.62
CA THR A 53 -3.21 7.55 -0.85
C THR A 53 -3.68 8.27 0.40
N ASP A 54 -4.17 7.53 1.40
CA ASP A 54 -4.55 8.04 2.71
C ASP A 54 -4.50 6.90 3.72
N ASP A 55 -4.20 7.15 4.99
CA ASP A 55 -4.17 6.13 6.03
C ASP A 55 -4.98 6.54 7.28
N VAL A 56 -5.54 5.52 7.94
CA VAL A 56 -6.10 5.63 9.28
C VAL A 56 -5.37 4.60 10.12
N SER A 57 -4.62 5.08 11.10
CA SER A 57 -3.75 4.25 11.93
C SER A 57 -3.99 4.54 13.41
N ALA A 58 -3.86 3.52 14.26
CA ALA A 58 -3.90 3.66 15.71
C ALA A 58 -2.83 2.78 16.36
N GLY A 59 -2.15 3.31 17.37
CA GLY A 59 -1.06 2.61 18.05
C GLY A 59 0.25 2.55 17.24
N LEU A 60 0.45 3.46 16.28
CA LEU A 60 1.71 3.62 15.54
C LEU A 60 2.28 5.01 15.83
N THR A 61 3.58 5.07 16.12
CA THR A 61 4.32 6.32 16.16
C THR A 61 4.62 6.80 14.73
N ALA A 62 4.81 8.10 14.52
CA ALA A 62 5.16 8.63 13.20
C ALA A 62 6.43 7.97 12.60
N PRO A 63 7.52 7.74 13.38
CA PRO A 63 8.68 7.01 12.88
C PRO A 63 8.36 5.56 12.47
N ALA A 64 7.53 4.85 13.23
CA ALA A 64 7.14 3.49 12.89
C ALA A 64 6.29 3.43 11.62
N ALA A 65 5.36 4.39 11.44
CA ALA A 65 4.57 4.50 10.23
C ALA A 65 5.44 4.78 9.00
N ALA A 66 6.41 5.71 9.12
CA ALA A 66 7.37 6.00 8.06
C ALA A 66 8.22 4.76 7.70
N ALA A 67 8.75 4.05 8.70
CA ALA A 67 9.53 2.83 8.50
C ALA A 67 8.69 1.69 7.87
N ALA A 68 7.43 1.52 8.29
CA ALA A 68 6.51 0.56 7.69
C ALA A 68 6.26 0.85 6.20
N MET A 69 6.15 2.12 5.85
CA MET A 69 5.89 2.57 4.49
C MET A 69 7.14 2.47 3.59
N HIS A 70 8.30 2.84 4.13
CA HIS A 70 9.60 2.58 3.49
C HIS A 70 9.76 1.09 3.19
N ASN A 71 9.48 0.23 4.16
CA ASN A 71 9.50 -1.21 3.94
C ASN A 71 8.51 -1.59 2.83
N GLU A 72 7.25 -1.16 2.89
CA GLU A 72 6.22 -1.54 1.91
C GLU A 72 6.64 -1.31 0.46
N TYR A 73 7.33 -0.20 0.17
CA TYR A 73 7.62 0.16 -1.21
C TYR A 73 9.07 0.00 -1.67
N LEU A 74 10.05 0.12 -0.76
CA LEU A 74 11.46 0.27 -1.13
C LEU A 74 12.34 -0.90 -0.69
N VAL A 75 11.83 -1.81 0.13
CA VAL A 75 12.57 -2.97 0.62
C VAL A 75 11.87 -4.24 0.15
N ASP A 76 12.59 -5.24 -0.34
CA ASP A 76 11.99 -6.55 -0.63
C ASP A 76 11.58 -7.25 0.67
N ASP A 77 10.34 -7.77 0.71
CA ASP A 77 9.79 -8.44 1.90
C ASP A 77 8.54 -9.24 1.52
N VAL A 78 8.04 -10.04 2.46
CA VAL A 78 6.80 -10.80 2.30
C VAL A 78 5.55 -9.96 2.54
N LEU A 79 4.41 -10.42 2.00
CA LEU A 79 3.09 -9.83 2.21
C LEU A 79 2.98 -8.34 1.84
N LYS A 80 3.69 -7.90 0.79
CA LYS A 80 3.44 -6.60 0.16
C LYS A 80 1.98 -6.50 -0.25
N PHE A 81 1.34 -5.37 0.00
CA PHE A 81 -0.05 -5.13 -0.36
C PHE A 81 -0.26 -5.26 -1.87
N ALA A 82 0.70 -4.82 -2.69
CA ALA A 82 0.62 -5.01 -4.13
C ALA A 82 0.60 -6.50 -4.53
N VAL A 83 1.33 -7.37 -3.81
CA VAL A 83 1.34 -8.82 -4.02
C VAL A 83 0.02 -9.44 -3.55
N LEU A 84 -0.47 -9.06 -2.36
CA LEU A 84 -1.75 -9.52 -1.82
C LEU A 84 -2.95 -9.10 -2.68
N ALA A 85 -2.94 -7.89 -3.23
CA ALA A 85 -3.98 -7.40 -4.14
C ALA A 85 -4.12 -8.26 -5.42
N ARG A 86 -3.05 -8.96 -5.81
CA ARG A 86 -3.00 -9.82 -7.00
C ARG A 86 -3.11 -11.31 -6.68
N SER A 87 -3.09 -11.70 -5.40
CA SER A 87 -3.12 -13.10 -5.00
C SER A 87 -4.56 -13.64 -4.96
N ARG A 88 -4.70 -14.98 -5.02
CA ARG A 88 -5.99 -15.65 -4.84
C ARG A 88 -6.55 -15.49 -3.43
N VAL A 89 -5.66 -15.41 -2.44
CA VAL A 89 -6.00 -15.18 -1.03
C VAL A 89 -5.35 -13.85 -0.63
N PRO A 90 -6.12 -12.74 -0.61
CA PRO A 90 -5.56 -11.40 -0.44
C PRO A 90 -5.33 -11.06 1.04
N ALA A 91 -4.94 -12.04 1.85
CA ALA A 91 -4.65 -11.91 3.26
C ALA A 91 -3.63 -12.96 3.72
N GLY A 92 -2.81 -12.65 4.73
CA GLY A 92 -1.82 -13.58 5.27
C GLY A 92 -1.17 -13.10 6.55
N THR A 93 -0.62 -14.04 7.32
CA THR A 93 0.15 -13.76 8.53
C THR A 93 1.64 -13.79 8.23
N LEU A 94 2.39 -12.94 8.92
CA LEU A 94 3.85 -12.89 8.77
C LEU A 94 4.49 -14.26 9.04
N ALA A 95 4.10 -14.93 10.13
CA ALA A 95 4.63 -16.23 10.51
C ALA A 95 4.44 -17.30 9.42
N ALA A 96 3.28 -17.34 8.75
CA ALA A 96 3.06 -18.28 7.66
C ALA A 96 3.86 -17.91 6.40
N ALA A 97 3.95 -16.61 6.10
CA ALA A 97 4.66 -16.13 4.92
C ALA A 97 6.18 -16.31 5.01
N THR A 98 6.74 -16.37 6.22
CA THR A 98 8.16 -16.62 6.46
C THR A 98 8.47 -18.09 6.80
N GLY A 99 7.49 -19.00 6.73
CA GLY A 99 7.71 -20.41 7.05
C GLY A 99 8.13 -20.66 8.51
N GLY A 100 7.78 -19.75 9.43
CA GLY A 100 8.17 -19.84 10.83
C GLY A 100 9.50 -19.17 11.19
N ASP A 101 10.15 -18.47 10.25
CA ASP A 101 11.36 -17.68 10.50
C ASP A 101 11.09 -16.17 10.34
N PRO A 102 10.53 -15.47 11.36
CA PRO A 102 10.22 -14.05 11.26
C PRO A 102 11.44 -13.14 11.01
N GLU A 103 12.65 -13.54 11.43
CA GLU A 103 13.88 -12.75 11.27
C GLU A 103 14.26 -12.54 9.80
N SER A 104 13.81 -13.42 8.92
CA SER A 104 13.95 -13.26 7.47
C SER A 104 13.23 -12.01 6.92
N SER A 105 12.23 -11.48 7.62
CA SER A 105 11.50 -10.28 7.22
C SER A 105 12.18 -9.01 7.73
N HIS A 106 12.44 -8.08 6.81
CA HIS A 106 12.96 -6.76 7.18
C HIS A 106 11.98 -6.01 8.10
N ARG A 107 10.67 -6.05 7.80
CA ARG A 107 9.65 -5.41 8.64
C ARG A 107 9.62 -5.97 10.05
N TYR A 108 9.80 -7.28 10.22
CA TYR A 108 9.88 -7.90 11.55
C TYR A 108 11.03 -7.34 12.39
N ARG A 109 12.20 -7.15 11.79
CA ARG A 109 13.40 -6.67 12.50
C ARG A 109 13.40 -5.18 12.75
N ALA A 110 12.94 -4.39 11.77
CA ALA A 110 13.10 -2.94 11.78
C ALA A 110 11.85 -2.18 12.24
N VAL A 111 10.65 -2.72 12.03
CA VAL A 111 9.39 -1.97 12.22
C VAL A 111 8.61 -2.47 13.44
N LEU A 112 8.38 -3.78 13.54
CA LEU A 112 7.58 -4.36 14.63
C LEU A 112 8.09 -4.02 16.04
N PRO A 113 9.42 -3.97 16.31
CA PRO A 113 9.94 -3.57 17.61
C PRO A 113 9.63 -2.13 17.99
N MET A 114 9.44 -1.23 17.02
CA MET A 114 9.12 0.19 17.27
C MET A 114 7.70 0.40 17.83
N ILE A 115 6.86 -0.63 17.74
CA ILE A 115 5.45 -0.62 18.19
C ILE A 115 5.15 -1.79 19.13
N ASP A 116 6.19 -2.38 19.73
CA ASP A 116 6.11 -3.53 20.64
C ASP A 116 5.33 -4.74 20.08
N ALA A 117 5.29 -4.87 18.75
CA ALA A 117 4.62 -5.95 18.06
C ALA A 117 5.54 -7.16 17.85
N ARG A 118 4.92 -8.33 17.72
CA ARG A 118 5.57 -9.60 17.34
C ARG A 118 4.80 -10.36 16.28
N HIS A 119 3.50 -10.09 16.16
CA HIS A 119 2.62 -10.77 15.23
C HIS A 119 2.02 -9.74 14.28
N GLU A 120 1.91 -10.12 13.00
CA GLU A 120 1.33 -9.27 11.97
C GLU A 120 0.39 -10.08 11.07
N LEU A 121 -0.77 -9.50 10.78
CA LEU A 121 -1.76 -9.98 9.80
C LEU A 121 -2.04 -8.86 8.81
N ARG A 122 -1.88 -9.14 7.52
CA ARG A 122 -2.07 -8.17 6.43
C ARG A 122 -3.18 -8.63 5.50
N ALA A 123 -3.90 -7.69 4.92
CA ALA A 123 -4.83 -7.94 3.84
C ALA A 123 -4.94 -6.78 2.86
N SER A 124 -5.27 -7.12 1.61
CA SER A 124 -5.71 -6.19 0.58
C SER A 124 -7.19 -6.43 0.28
N PHE A 125 -7.95 -5.35 0.17
CA PHE A 125 -9.37 -5.38 -0.08
C PHE A 125 -9.62 -5.19 -1.58
N VAL A 126 -10.07 -6.25 -2.24
CA VAL A 126 -10.17 -6.35 -3.70
C VAL A 126 -11.59 -6.65 -4.12
N VAL A 127 -12.09 -5.90 -5.10
CA VAL A 127 -13.33 -6.19 -5.82
C VAL A 127 -13.13 -5.89 -7.31
N ASP A 128 -13.70 -6.71 -8.19
CA ASP A 128 -13.56 -6.56 -9.65
C ASP A 128 -12.09 -6.42 -10.10
N ARG A 129 -11.20 -7.20 -9.48
CA ARG A 129 -9.73 -7.21 -9.71
C ARG A 129 -9.01 -5.89 -9.40
N ARG A 130 -9.64 -4.97 -8.67
CA ARG A 130 -9.06 -3.69 -8.25
C ARG A 130 -8.97 -3.63 -6.73
N CYS A 131 -7.81 -3.20 -6.23
CA CYS A 131 -7.58 -2.96 -4.81
C CYS A 131 -8.08 -1.57 -4.45
N TRP A 132 -8.85 -1.45 -3.36
CA TRP A 132 -9.38 -0.18 -2.88
C TRP A 132 -8.93 0.15 -1.45
N GLY A 133 -8.31 -0.81 -0.76
CA GLY A 133 -7.77 -0.59 0.57
C GLY A 133 -6.83 -1.70 1.00
N ALA A 134 -6.03 -1.41 2.01
CA ALA A 134 -5.05 -2.32 2.58
C ALA A 134 -4.99 -2.15 4.09
N ILE A 135 -4.91 -3.24 4.83
CA ILE A 135 -4.80 -3.20 6.29
C ILE A 135 -3.64 -4.06 6.78
N ALA A 136 -2.93 -3.55 7.78
CA ALA A 136 -2.04 -4.31 8.63
C ALA A 136 -2.53 -4.23 10.08
N LEU A 137 -2.62 -5.39 10.74
CA LEU A 137 -2.97 -5.55 12.14
C LEU A 137 -1.75 -6.10 12.87
N PHE A 138 -1.42 -5.52 14.02
CA PHE A 138 -0.25 -5.89 14.80
C PHE A 138 -0.63 -6.32 16.21
N GLY A 139 -0.08 -7.43 16.68
CA GLY A 139 -0.27 -7.94 18.04
C GLY A 139 1.07 -8.01 18.79
N GLY A 140 1.07 -7.62 20.06
CA GLY A 140 2.23 -7.69 20.94
C GLY A 140 2.66 -9.11 21.30
N GLY A 141 3.87 -9.26 21.83
CA GLY A 141 4.43 -10.58 22.21
C GLY A 141 3.70 -11.30 23.33
N GLY A 142 2.91 -10.59 24.14
CA GLY A 142 2.03 -11.18 25.16
C GLY A 142 0.70 -11.71 24.61
N ARG A 143 0.41 -11.50 23.32
CA ARG A 143 -0.80 -11.98 22.66
C ARG A 143 -0.53 -13.26 21.86
N PRO A 144 -1.54 -14.11 21.66
CA PRO A 144 -1.41 -15.19 20.69
C PRO A 144 -1.24 -14.62 19.27
N GLY A 145 -0.45 -15.32 18.45
CA GLY A 145 -0.34 -15.01 17.03
C GLY A 145 -1.65 -15.19 16.27
N PHE A 146 -1.74 -14.55 15.09
CA PHE A 146 -2.89 -14.68 14.21
C PHE A 146 -2.98 -16.09 13.61
N THR A 147 -4.20 -16.62 13.61
CA THR A 147 -4.55 -17.98 13.17
C THR A 147 -5.07 -18.00 11.73
N PRO A 148 -5.16 -19.18 11.08
CA PRO A 148 -5.82 -19.31 9.78
C PRO A 148 -7.28 -18.82 9.78
N ALA A 149 -7.98 -18.92 10.91
CA ALA A 149 -9.34 -18.40 11.05
C ALA A 149 -9.39 -16.86 11.06
N ASP A 150 -8.33 -16.19 11.51
CA ASP A 150 -8.18 -14.73 11.43
C ASP A 150 -7.97 -14.28 9.98
N VAL A 151 -7.14 -15.01 9.23
CA VAL A 151 -6.95 -14.79 7.79
C VAL A 151 -8.28 -14.95 7.04
N ASP A 152 -9.07 -15.98 7.37
CA ASP A 152 -10.36 -16.21 6.72
C ASP A 152 -11.36 -15.07 6.95
N VAL A 153 -11.34 -14.42 8.13
CA VAL A 153 -12.15 -13.23 8.39
C VAL A 153 -11.83 -12.11 7.40
N LEU A 154 -10.55 -11.75 7.23
CA LEU A 154 -10.15 -10.70 6.29
C LEU A 154 -10.41 -11.10 4.84
N ARG A 155 -10.18 -12.37 4.50
CA ARG A 155 -10.49 -12.92 3.16
C ARG A 155 -11.96 -12.75 2.82
N ARG A 156 -12.87 -13.08 3.74
CA ARG A 156 -14.32 -12.95 3.54
C ARG A 156 -14.77 -11.49 3.42
N LEU A 157 -14.14 -10.61 4.19
CA LEU A 157 -14.44 -9.18 4.17
C LEU A 157 -13.87 -8.45 2.95
N SER A 158 -13.04 -9.11 2.13
CA SER A 158 -12.30 -8.43 1.05
C SER A 158 -13.18 -7.71 0.04
N ALA A 159 -14.10 -8.42 -0.61
CA ALA A 159 -14.96 -7.81 -1.61
C ALA A 159 -15.98 -6.80 -1.03
N PRO A 160 -16.68 -7.07 0.09
CA PRO A 160 -17.60 -6.09 0.70
C PRO A 160 -16.92 -4.77 1.09
N VAL A 161 -15.75 -4.85 1.73
CA VAL A 161 -15.00 -3.66 2.15
C VAL A 161 -14.48 -2.89 0.95
N ALA A 162 -13.92 -3.58 -0.05
CA ALA A 162 -13.43 -2.94 -1.27
C ALA A 162 -14.55 -2.23 -2.05
N ALA A 163 -15.73 -2.85 -2.14
CA ALA A 163 -16.89 -2.24 -2.79
C ALA A 163 -17.36 -0.97 -2.05
N ALA A 164 -17.33 -0.98 -0.73
CA ALA A 164 -17.69 0.19 0.09
C ALA A 164 -16.66 1.32 -0.05
N LEU A 165 -15.36 1.00 -0.03
CA LEU A 165 -14.29 1.97 -0.27
C LEU A 165 -14.37 2.58 -1.67
N ARG A 166 -14.64 1.77 -2.70
CA ARG A 166 -14.88 2.26 -4.06
C ARG A 166 -16.01 3.29 -4.11
N ARG A 167 -17.14 3.02 -3.46
CA ARG A 167 -18.27 3.98 -3.42
C ARG A 167 -17.89 5.26 -2.69
N ALA A 168 -17.11 5.16 -1.61
CA ALA A 168 -16.68 6.30 -0.83
C ALA A 168 -15.74 7.26 -1.61
N VAL A 169 -15.01 6.79 -2.63
CA VAL A 169 -14.15 7.64 -3.49
C VAL A 169 -14.99 8.62 -4.33
N HIS A 170 -16.19 8.22 -4.76
CA HIS A 170 -17.08 9.10 -5.54
C HIS A 170 -17.72 10.22 -4.71
N ARG A 171 -17.49 10.22 -3.38
CA ARG A 171 -17.89 11.30 -2.48
C ARG A 171 -16.81 12.38 -2.50
N ALA A 172 -16.71 13.10 -3.60
CA ALA A 172 -15.85 14.28 -3.69
C ALA A 172 -16.16 15.22 -2.50
N PRO A 173 -15.17 15.90 -1.90
CA PRO A 173 -15.48 17.05 -1.06
C PRO A 173 -16.29 18.00 -1.92
N GLY A 174 -17.51 18.36 -1.49
CA GLY A 174 -18.45 19.15 -2.28
C GLY A 174 -17.96 20.54 -2.70
N ASN A 175 -16.73 20.93 -2.31
CA ASN A 175 -16.07 22.20 -2.57
C ASN A 175 -14.57 22.02 -2.91
N ALA A 176 -14.20 21.04 -3.74
CA ALA A 176 -12.83 21.04 -4.28
C ALA A 176 -12.68 22.28 -5.17
N ALA A 177 -11.80 23.21 -4.78
CA ALA A 177 -11.46 24.34 -5.64
C ALA A 177 -10.86 23.82 -6.95
N PRO A 178 -11.06 24.51 -8.09
CA PRO A 178 -10.37 24.15 -9.32
C PRO A 178 -8.87 24.11 -9.07
N GLY A 179 -8.23 22.99 -9.39
CA GLY A 179 -6.79 22.87 -9.30
C GLY A 179 -6.08 23.84 -10.23
N PRO A 180 -4.77 24.10 -10.02
CA PRO A 180 -3.97 24.91 -10.93
C PRO A 180 -4.04 24.40 -12.37
N ALA A 181 -3.98 25.33 -13.33
CA ALA A 181 -4.08 25.03 -14.76
C ALA A 181 -2.85 24.30 -15.33
N GLU A 182 -1.71 24.38 -14.65
CA GLU A 182 -0.47 23.70 -15.01
C GLU A 182 -0.26 22.44 -14.17
N THR A 183 0.51 21.48 -14.70
CA THR A 183 0.96 20.29 -13.95
C THR A 183 1.90 20.69 -12.82
N GLY A 184 1.67 20.16 -11.61
CA GLY A 184 2.62 20.30 -10.50
C GLY A 184 3.92 19.51 -10.75
N VAL A 185 5.07 20.17 -10.64
CA VAL A 185 6.41 19.55 -10.76
C VAL A 185 7.20 19.77 -9.47
N LEU A 186 7.74 18.68 -8.91
CA LEU A 186 8.67 18.66 -7.78
C LEU A 186 10.02 18.11 -8.26
N LEU A 187 11.12 18.78 -7.90
CA LEU A 187 12.47 18.27 -8.07
C LEU A 187 13.02 17.85 -6.72
N LEU A 188 13.42 16.59 -6.59
CA LEU A 188 14.00 16.04 -5.37
C LEU A 188 15.49 15.70 -5.57
N ASP A 189 16.26 15.71 -4.49
CA ASP A 189 17.61 15.16 -4.48
C ASP A 189 17.61 13.63 -4.34
N GLN A 190 18.80 13.02 -4.26
CA GLN A 190 18.96 11.57 -4.14
C GLN A 190 18.45 11.02 -2.80
N ASP A 191 18.37 11.87 -1.78
CA ASP A 191 17.81 11.56 -0.46
C ASP A 191 16.29 11.85 -0.41
N LEU A 192 15.66 12.11 -1.57
CA LEU A 192 14.26 12.49 -1.73
C LEU A 192 13.87 13.80 -1.02
N ARG A 193 14.84 14.67 -0.71
CA ARG A 193 14.58 16.00 -0.18
C ARG A 193 14.21 16.95 -1.31
N LEU A 194 13.26 17.84 -1.04
CA LEU A 194 12.80 18.80 -2.03
C LEU A 194 13.86 19.86 -2.35
N LEU A 195 14.27 19.93 -3.61
CA LEU A 195 15.17 20.95 -4.16
C LEU A 195 14.41 22.14 -4.74
N SER A 196 13.37 21.88 -5.53
CA SER A 196 12.55 22.94 -6.13
C SER A 196 11.14 22.45 -6.47
N GLN A 197 10.24 23.41 -6.66
CA GLN A 197 8.85 23.14 -7.06
C GLN A 197 8.29 24.31 -7.87
N ASN A 198 7.37 24.03 -8.79
CA ASN A 198 6.59 25.08 -9.45
C ASN A 198 5.37 25.53 -8.59
N PRO A 199 4.70 26.64 -8.93
CA PRO A 199 3.55 27.14 -8.17
C PRO A 199 2.41 26.12 -8.04
N ALA A 200 2.10 25.36 -9.09
CA ALA A 200 1.10 24.30 -9.01
C ALA A 200 1.44 23.19 -8.01
N ALA A 201 2.70 22.73 -7.97
CA ALA A 201 3.13 21.74 -6.98
C ALA A 201 3.07 22.29 -5.56
N LYS A 202 3.40 23.57 -5.37
CA LYS A 202 3.25 24.22 -4.06
C LYS A 202 1.79 24.21 -3.60
N LEU A 203 0.85 24.59 -4.47
CA LEU A 203 -0.58 24.58 -4.16
C LEU A 203 -1.05 23.20 -3.72
N TRP A 204 -0.75 22.15 -4.50
CA TRP A 204 -1.14 20.79 -4.14
C TRP A 204 -0.50 20.30 -2.86
N ARG A 205 0.78 20.60 -2.63
CA ARG A 205 1.46 20.19 -1.41
C ARG A 205 0.85 20.86 -0.18
N ASP A 206 0.56 22.17 -0.26
CA ASP A 206 -0.05 22.91 0.84
C ASP A 206 -1.50 22.44 1.13
N GLU A 207 -2.18 21.84 0.14
CA GLU A 207 -3.48 21.19 0.30
C GLU A 207 -3.38 19.77 0.87
N LEU A 208 -2.36 19.00 0.46
CA LEU A 208 -2.21 17.58 0.81
C LEU A 208 -1.53 17.36 2.17
N VAL A 209 -0.64 18.25 2.59
CA VAL A 209 0.11 18.12 3.85
C VAL A 209 0.15 19.43 4.62
N PRO A 210 0.12 19.39 5.97
CA PRO A 210 0.30 20.58 6.79
C PRO A 210 1.64 21.29 6.50
N PRO A 211 1.73 22.61 6.72
CA PRO A 211 2.99 23.33 6.60
C PRO A 211 4.10 22.71 7.45
N GLY A 212 5.24 22.40 6.83
CA GLY A 212 6.40 21.80 7.48
C GLY A 212 6.37 20.27 7.62
N ALA A 213 5.30 19.61 7.19
CA ALA A 213 5.28 18.16 7.07
C ALA A 213 6.06 17.68 5.83
N GLU A 214 6.55 16.45 5.87
CA GLU A 214 7.17 15.78 4.73
C GLU A 214 6.16 15.57 3.59
N LEU A 215 6.68 15.35 2.37
CA LEU A 215 5.82 15.03 1.22
C LEU A 215 4.99 13.77 1.47
N PRO A 216 3.77 13.67 0.91
CA PRO A 216 3.00 12.44 0.98
C PRO A 216 3.82 11.26 0.50
N ILE A 217 3.75 10.13 1.20
CA ILE A 217 4.58 8.97 0.84
C ILE A 217 4.32 8.48 -0.59
N ALA A 218 3.11 8.64 -1.13
CA ALA A 218 2.83 8.31 -2.53
C ALA A 218 3.74 9.08 -3.51
N VAL A 219 4.07 10.35 -3.19
CA VAL A 219 5.00 11.17 -3.98
C VAL A 219 6.43 10.66 -3.83
N LEU A 220 6.85 10.39 -2.59
CA LEU A 220 8.20 9.89 -2.30
C LEU A 220 8.45 8.52 -2.95
N ASP A 221 7.47 7.61 -2.92
CA ASP A 221 7.58 6.30 -3.55
C ASP A 221 7.71 6.42 -5.08
N VAL A 222 6.86 7.23 -5.72
CA VAL A 222 6.96 7.46 -7.17
C VAL A 222 8.35 8.01 -7.54
N ALA A 223 8.88 8.96 -6.75
CA ALA A 223 10.21 9.51 -6.98
C ALA A 223 11.33 8.49 -6.76
N ALA A 224 11.26 7.72 -5.68
CA ALA A 224 12.24 6.67 -5.35
C ALA A 224 12.34 5.61 -6.45
N ARG A 225 11.20 5.18 -7.00
CA ARG A 225 11.15 4.25 -8.14
C ARG A 225 11.76 4.85 -9.41
N GLY A 226 11.60 6.15 -9.63
CA GLY A 226 12.22 6.88 -10.73
C GLY A 226 13.74 7.00 -10.62
N GLY A 227 14.28 7.04 -9.39
CA GLY A 227 15.72 7.15 -9.11
C GLY A 227 16.49 5.83 -9.21
N THR A 228 15.81 4.68 -9.13
CA THR A 228 16.46 3.38 -9.35
C THR A 228 16.83 3.20 -10.84
N PRO A 229 18.09 2.91 -11.20
CA PRO A 229 18.46 2.67 -12.58
C PRO A 229 17.67 1.47 -13.12
N ARG A 230 16.70 1.72 -14.00
CA ARG A 230 16.11 0.65 -14.79
C ARG A 230 17.21 0.03 -15.64
N CYS A 231 17.50 -1.25 -15.42
CA CYS A 231 18.24 -2.04 -16.40
C CYS A 231 17.49 -1.93 -17.72
N ARG A 232 18.05 -1.18 -18.68
CA ARG A 232 17.47 -1.07 -20.02
C ARG A 232 17.36 -2.48 -20.58
N PRO A 233 16.22 -2.89 -21.16
CA PRO A 233 16.19 -4.11 -21.95
C PRO A 233 17.24 -3.91 -23.04
N THR A 234 18.25 -4.77 -23.05
CA THR A 234 19.26 -4.82 -24.09
C THR A 234 18.52 -5.05 -25.40
N GLY A 235 18.41 -3.99 -26.21
CA GLY A 235 17.93 -4.10 -27.58
C GLY A 235 18.75 -5.18 -28.27
N GLY A 236 18.05 -6.18 -28.80
CA GLY A 236 18.67 -7.29 -29.51
C GLY A 236 19.65 -6.76 -30.54
N SER A 237 20.89 -7.23 -30.45
CA SER A 237 21.90 -7.08 -31.48
C SER A 237 21.30 -7.56 -32.80
N GLY A 238 20.98 -6.62 -33.68
CA GLY A 238 20.72 -6.89 -35.08
C GLY A 238 22.01 -7.43 -35.68
N ALA A 239 22.10 -8.75 -35.78
CA ALA A 239 23.15 -9.41 -36.55
C ALA A 239 23.05 -8.91 -38.00
N GLY A 240 23.94 -7.98 -38.35
CA GLY A 240 24.19 -7.57 -39.72
C GLY A 240 24.67 -8.79 -40.51
N ARG A 241 23.77 -9.36 -41.32
CA ARG A 241 24.15 -10.32 -42.37
C ARG A 241 25.06 -9.60 -43.36
N ALA A 242 26.35 -9.95 -43.34
CA ALA A 242 27.27 -9.64 -44.41
C ALA A 242 26.80 -10.34 -45.69
N GLY A 243 26.27 -9.57 -46.63
CA GLY A 243 26.01 -10.01 -48.00
C GLY A 243 27.33 -10.01 -48.78
N GLY A 244 27.94 -11.18 -48.95
CA GLY A 244 29.08 -11.37 -49.83
C GLY A 244 28.64 -11.31 -51.30
N SER A 245 29.00 -10.25 -52.01
CA SER A 245 28.91 -10.18 -53.47
C SER A 245 30.07 -10.97 -54.09
N ARG A 246 29.77 -12.14 -54.66
CA ARG A 246 30.67 -12.83 -55.59
C ARG A 246 30.55 -12.16 -56.97
N SER A 247 31.62 -11.53 -57.44
CA SER A 247 31.80 -11.17 -58.84
C SER A 247 32.55 -12.29 -59.55
N THR A 248 31.91 -12.88 -60.55
CA THR A 248 32.55 -13.72 -61.58
C THR A 248 32.99 -12.85 -62.75
N PRO A 249 34.18 -13.05 -63.34
CA PRO A 249 34.58 -12.34 -64.55
C PRO A 249 34.03 -13.03 -65.80
N ARG A 250 33.66 -12.24 -66.81
CA ARG A 250 33.41 -12.70 -68.18
C ARG A 250 34.48 -12.08 -69.09
N ARG A 251 35.16 -12.99 -69.80
CA ARG A 251 36.09 -12.85 -70.94
C ARG A 251 37.47 -12.30 -70.64
#